data_AF-E6W353-F1
#
_entry.id   AF-E6W353-F1
#
_cell.length_a   1.000
_cell.length_b   1.000
_cell.length_c   1.000
_cell.angle_alpha   90.00
_cell.angle_beta   90.00
_cell.angle_gamma   90.00
#
_symmetry.space_group_name_H-M   'P 1'
#
loop_
_entity.id
_entity.type
_entity.pdbx_description
1 polymer ?
#
loop_
_entity_poly.entity_id
_entity_poly.type
_entity_poly.pdbx_seq_one_letter_code
_entity_poly.pdbx_strand_id
1 'polypeptide(L)'
;MVSDYNELEYYAKIIEDSMPDSWRLIKKITGVIPYGHYDGLEYDGSKGILLLLEGDIDVIFHWKDKNEVWHREALAKESLEIWIMPPEYRLSWKRFFVMKSLVPAKEVYSDEKIRVYGYTSHHIESLKEFNEIASSFPSITTGWPDSPYHTGVLSWVTWKEDINLIMREALPPTSTMP
;
A
#
# COMPACT_ATOMS: atom_id res chain seq x y z
N MET A 1 -0.72 -20.37 15.59
CA MET A 1 -1.57 -19.41 16.33
C MET A 1 -2.40 -18.66 15.29
N VAL A 2 -3.71 -18.55 15.49
CA VAL A 2 -4.58 -17.79 14.59
C VAL A 2 -4.49 -16.34 15.07
N SER A 3 -4.02 -15.44 14.20
CA SER A 3 -4.14 -14.00 14.42
C SER A 3 -5.59 -13.68 14.80
N ASP A 4 -5.82 -12.95 15.89
CA ASP A 4 -7.16 -12.43 16.18
C ASP A 4 -7.47 -11.33 15.17
N TYR A 5 -8.06 -11.73 14.04
CA TYR A 5 -8.44 -10.80 12.98
C TYR A 5 -9.40 -9.73 13.50
N ASN A 6 -10.13 -9.95 14.61
CA ASN A 6 -10.99 -8.91 15.18
C ASN A 6 -10.15 -7.73 15.71
N GLU A 7 -8.99 -8.02 16.30
CA GLU A 7 -8.07 -6.98 16.77
C GLU A 7 -7.45 -6.22 15.59
N LEU A 8 -7.01 -6.92 14.54
CA LEU A 8 -6.49 -6.26 13.34
C LEU A 8 -7.57 -5.42 12.63
N GLU A 9 -8.81 -5.91 12.56
CA GLU A 9 -9.96 -5.20 12.00
C GLU A 9 -10.31 -3.93 12.80
N TYR A 10 -10.15 -3.97 14.13
CA TYR A 10 -10.31 -2.77 14.96
C TYR A 10 -9.32 -1.67 14.56
N TYR A 11 -8.03 -1.98 14.45
CA TYR A 11 -7.03 -1.00 14.01
C TYR A 11 -7.23 -0.56 12.56
N ALA A 12 -7.68 -1.47 11.69
CA ALA A 12 -8.01 -1.16 10.31
C ALA A 12 -9.12 -0.11 10.22
N LYS A 13 -10.17 -0.29 11.02
CA LYS A 13 -11.29 0.64 11.08
C LYS A 13 -10.88 2.01 11.61
N ILE A 14 -10.00 2.07 12.61
CA ILE A 14 -9.49 3.34 13.12
C ILE A 14 -8.74 4.14 12.04
N ILE A 15 -7.89 3.47 11.25
CA ILE A 15 -7.18 4.13 10.14
C ILE A 15 -8.18 4.63 9.09
N GLU A 16 -9.17 3.80 8.72
CA GLU A 16 -10.24 4.18 7.80
C GLU A 16 -11.03 5.41 8.30
N ASP A 17 -11.33 5.49 9.60
CA ASP A 17 -12.09 6.59 10.19
C ASP A 17 -11.28 7.87 10.39
N SER A 18 -9.95 7.78 10.34
CA SER A 18 -9.04 8.90 10.63
C SER A 18 -8.37 9.45 9.37
N MET A 19 -8.64 8.88 8.19
CA MET A 19 -8.09 9.36 6.93
C MET A 19 -8.69 10.73 6.56
N PRO A 20 -7.97 11.59 5.82
CA PRO A 20 -8.52 12.85 5.33
C PRO A 20 -9.76 12.62 4.44
N ASP A 21 -10.72 13.55 4.44
CA ASP A 21 -11.96 13.45 3.64
C ASP A 21 -11.73 13.30 2.12
N SER A 22 -10.57 13.75 1.62
CA SER A 22 -10.19 13.59 0.21
C SER A 22 -9.69 12.19 -0.14
N TRP A 23 -9.51 11.33 0.86
CA TRP A 23 -9.07 9.95 0.71
C TRP A 23 -10.22 8.98 0.93
N ARG A 24 -10.17 7.82 0.25
CA ARG A 24 -11.17 6.78 0.38
C ARG A 24 -10.56 5.38 0.42
N LEU A 25 -11.22 4.48 1.14
CA LEU A 25 -10.91 3.06 1.11
C LEU A 25 -11.43 2.44 -0.19
N ILE A 26 -10.52 1.91 -1.01
CA ILE A 26 -10.86 1.19 -2.25
C ILE A 26 -11.02 -0.30 -1.99
N LYS A 27 -10.12 -0.86 -1.17
CA LYS A 27 -10.08 -2.30 -0.96
C LYS A 27 -9.55 -2.64 0.42
N LYS A 28 -10.19 -3.61 1.04
CA LYS A 28 -9.69 -4.30 2.24
C LYS A 28 -9.46 -5.77 1.91
N ILE A 29 -8.26 -6.29 2.20
CA ILE A 29 -7.90 -7.69 1.93
C ILE A 29 -7.31 -8.31 3.18
N THR A 30 -7.90 -9.40 3.66
CA THR A 30 -7.37 -10.20 4.77
C THR A 30 -6.45 -11.30 4.26
N GLY A 31 -5.52 -11.79 5.10
CA GLY A 31 -4.69 -12.94 4.76
C GLY A 31 -3.55 -12.60 3.80
N VAL A 32 -3.01 -11.40 3.90
CA VAL A 32 -1.92 -10.89 3.05
C VAL A 32 -0.70 -10.46 3.87
N ILE A 33 0.42 -10.26 3.19
CA ILE A 33 1.67 -9.76 3.78
C ILE A 33 2.11 -8.48 3.06
N PRO A 34 2.93 -7.63 3.71
CA PRO A 34 3.46 -6.42 3.10
C PRO A 34 4.25 -6.67 1.82
N TYR A 35 4.06 -5.77 0.85
CA TYR A 35 4.74 -5.81 -0.44
C TYR A 35 6.27 -5.81 -0.28
N GLY A 36 6.97 -6.66 -1.05
CA GLY A 36 8.43 -6.73 -1.08
C GLY A 36 9.10 -7.40 0.14
N HIS A 37 8.34 -7.95 1.11
CA HIS A 37 8.92 -8.53 2.33
C HIS A 37 9.42 -9.97 2.19
N TYR A 38 8.84 -10.75 1.26
CA TYR A 38 9.09 -12.17 1.06
C TYR A 38 9.24 -12.53 -0.43
N ASP A 39 9.86 -11.66 -1.24
CA ASP A 39 10.03 -11.89 -2.69
C ASP A 39 10.67 -13.25 -2.99
N GLY A 40 9.90 -14.16 -3.60
CA GLY A 40 10.35 -15.51 -3.93
C GLY A 40 10.54 -16.44 -2.72
N LEU A 41 10.02 -16.07 -1.56
CA LEU A 41 10.06 -16.84 -0.32
C LEU A 41 8.65 -17.25 0.11
N GLU A 42 8.52 -18.45 0.66
CA GLU A 42 7.27 -18.87 1.31
C GLU A 42 7.15 -18.21 2.69
N TYR A 43 5.92 -17.83 3.05
CA TYR A 43 5.56 -17.34 4.38
C TYR A 43 4.41 -18.16 4.94
N ASP A 44 4.67 -18.86 6.03
CA ASP A 44 3.76 -19.77 6.74
C ASP A 44 3.19 -19.18 8.05
N GLY A 45 3.65 -17.98 8.43
CA GLY A 45 3.20 -17.30 9.65
C GLY A 45 1.85 -16.59 9.53
N SER A 46 1.46 -15.92 10.62
CA SER A 46 0.24 -15.14 10.71
C SER A 46 0.23 -13.98 9.71
N LYS A 47 -0.78 -13.95 8.85
CA LYS A 47 -0.98 -12.88 7.86
C LYS A 47 -1.88 -11.78 8.43
N GLY A 48 -1.86 -10.61 7.80
CA GLY A 48 -2.58 -9.43 8.27
C GLY A 48 -3.65 -8.95 7.32
N ILE A 49 -3.99 -7.66 7.45
CA ILE A 49 -4.98 -6.95 6.65
C ILE A 49 -4.29 -5.86 5.83
N LEU A 50 -4.60 -5.79 4.53
CA LEU A 50 -4.24 -4.68 3.65
C LEU A 50 -5.44 -3.73 3.50
N LEU A 51 -5.18 -2.44 3.68
CA LEU A 51 -6.02 -1.34 3.22
C LEU A 51 -5.36 -0.68 2.01
N LEU A 52 -6.09 -0.64 0.89
CA LEU A 52 -5.73 0.18 -0.27
C LEU A 52 -6.57 1.45 -0.21
N LEU A 53 -5.90 2.56 0.06
CA LEU A 53 -6.48 3.89 0.10
C LEU A 53 -6.13 4.64 -1.18
N GLU A 54 -7.05 5.47 -1.67
CA GLU A 54 -6.87 6.30 -2.85
C GLU A 54 -7.12 7.76 -2.50
N GLY A 55 -6.23 8.63 -2.97
CA GLY A 55 -6.37 10.09 -2.86
C GLY A 55 -6.96 10.71 -4.13
N ASP A 56 -7.14 12.02 -4.13
CA ASP A 56 -7.81 12.74 -5.21
C ASP A 56 -6.87 13.13 -6.37
N ILE A 57 -5.55 13.09 -6.16
CA ILE A 57 -4.57 13.49 -7.16
C ILE A 57 -4.41 12.44 -8.28
N ASP A 58 -4.56 12.91 -9.51
CA ASP A 58 -4.33 12.12 -10.71
C ASP A 58 -2.84 11.85 -10.94
N VAL A 59 -2.52 10.61 -11.29
CA VAL A 59 -1.22 10.19 -11.82
C VAL A 59 -1.25 10.31 -13.33
N ILE A 60 -0.45 11.24 -13.85
CA ILE A 60 -0.42 11.55 -15.27
C ILE A 60 0.59 10.66 -16.01
N PHE A 61 0.09 9.95 -17.01
CA PHE A 61 0.86 9.10 -17.90
C PHE A 61 1.22 9.87 -19.17
N HIS A 62 2.49 9.78 -19.56
CA HIS A 62 2.94 10.20 -20.87
C HIS A 62 3.25 8.98 -21.71
N TRP A 63 2.69 8.92 -22.91
CA TRP A 63 2.93 7.80 -23.80
C TRP A 63 2.94 8.28 -25.25
N LYS A 64 3.63 7.54 -26.12
CA LYS A 64 3.76 7.87 -27.54
C LYS A 64 3.01 6.82 -28.35
N ASP A 65 2.10 7.25 -29.20
CA ASP A 65 1.32 6.34 -30.04
C ASP A 65 2.11 5.83 -31.25
N LYS A 66 1.51 4.91 -32.02
CA LYS A 66 2.10 4.36 -33.25
C LYS A 66 2.34 5.38 -34.36
N ASN A 67 1.69 6.55 -34.31
CA ASN A 67 1.85 7.66 -35.23
C ASN A 67 2.88 8.69 -34.72
N GLU A 68 3.63 8.33 -33.67
CA GLU A 68 4.59 9.19 -33.01
C GLU A 68 4.01 10.42 -32.28
N VAL A 69 2.71 10.44 -31.99
CA VAL A 69 2.07 11.52 -31.23
C VAL A 69 2.19 11.25 -29.74
N TRP A 70 2.57 12.28 -28.98
CA TRP A 70 2.60 12.22 -27.51
C TRP A 70 1.22 12.49 -26.92
N HIS A 71 0.84 11.64 -25.98
CA HIS A 71 -0.40 11.72 -25.21
C HIS A 71 -0.10 11.94 -23.74
N ARG A 72 -1.02 12.62 -23.06
CA ARG A 72 -0.96 12.96 -21.63
C ARG A 72 -2.31 12.69 -20.99
N GLU A 73 -2.40 11.63 -20.19
CA GLU A 73 -3.67 11.11 -19.68
C GLU A 73 -3.58 10.77 -18.19
N ALA A 74 -4.65 11.03 -17.45
CA ALA A 74 -4.81 10.55 -16.07
C ALA A 74 -5.40 9.13 -16.11
N LEU A 75 -4.59 8.11 -15.85
CA LEU A 75 -5.02 6.70 -15.90
C LEU A 75 -4.98 6.01 -14.53
N ALA A 76 -4.48 6.69 -13.52
CA ALA A 76 -4.43 6.22 -12.15
C ALA A 76 -4.58 7.39 -11.18
N LYS A 77 -4.93 7.07 -9.95
CA LYS A 77 -4.93 7.98 -8.81
C LYS A 77 -3.76 7.65 -7.91
N GLU A 78 -3.31 8.62 -7.12
CA GLU A 78 -2.40 8.35 -6.02
C GLU A 78 -3.02 7.32 -5.06
N SER A 79 -2.19 6.42 -4.51
CA SER A 79 -2.68 5.46 -3.55
C SER A 79 -1.68 5.18 -2.43
N LEU A 80 -2.20 4.67 -1.33
CA LEU A 80 -1.44 4.25 -0.17
C LEU A 80 -1.88 2.84 0.22
N GLU A 81 -0.94 1.92 0.23
CA GLU A 81 -1.14 0.56 0.72
C GLU A 81 -0.66 0.47 2.17
N ILE A 82 -1.56 0.08 3.08
CA ILE A 82 -1.29 -0.04 4.51
C ILE A 82 -1.55 -1.48 4.94
N TRP A 83 -0.54 -2.12 5.51
CA TRP A 83 -0.67 -3.46 6.09
C TRP A 83 -0.68 -3.39 7.60
N ILE A 84 -1.69 -3.97 8.21
CA ILE A 84 -1.82 -4.13 9.65
C ILE A 84 -1.56 -5.61 9.94
N MET A 85 -0.46 -5.86 10.62
CA MET A 85 0.13 -7.17 10.80
C MET A 85 0.13 -7.56 12.28
N PRO A 86 0.06 -8.87 12.58
CA PRO A 86 0.30 -9.40 13.91
C PRO A 86 1.66 -8.96 14.47
N PRO A 87 1.79 -8.84 15.81
CA PRO A 87 2.97 -8.31 16.45
C PRO A 87 4.20 -9.20 16.26
N GLU A 88 4.01 -10.49 15.98
CA GLU A 88 5.05 -11.47 15.66
C GLU A 88 5.58 -11.37 14.22
N TYR A 89 4.89 -10.65 13.32
CA TYR A 89 5.34 -10.52 11.94
C TYR A 89 6.71 -9.85 11.87
N ARG A 90 7.63 -10.37 11.06
CA ARG A 90 8.95 -9.76 10.82
C ARG A 90 9.29 -9.83 9.35
N LEU A 91 9.92 -8.77 8.86
CA LEU A 91 10.58 -8.77 7.57
C LEU A 91 11.65 -9.86 7.52
N SER A 92 11.64 -10.70 6.49
CA SER A 92 12.62 -11.77 6.32
C SER A 92 14.01 -11.20 5.98
N TRP A 93 15.03 -11.59 6.74
CA TRP A 93 16.43 -11.27 6.43
C TRP A 93 16.92 -11.96 5.14
N LYS A 94 16.28 -13.06 4.72
CA LYS A 94 16.68 -13.81 3.52
C LYS A 94 16.51 -13.01 2.23
N ARG A 95 15.72 -11.93 2.24
CA ARG A 95 15.57 -11.01 1.10
C ARG A 95 16.89 -10.37 0.65
N PHE A 96 17.86 -10.20 1.55
CA PHE A 96 19.16 -9.60 1.20
C PHE A 96 19.96 -10.46 0.21
N PHE A 97 19.59 -11.73 0.06
CA PHE A 97 20.20 -12.66 -0.88
C PHE A 97 19.45 -12.76 -2.22
N VAL A 98 18.33 -12.04 -2.38
CA VAL A 98 17.53 -12.03 -3.62
C VAL A 98 18.04 -10.91 -4.53
N MET A 99 18.64 -11.29 -5.67
CA MET A 99 19.44 -10.40 -6.52
C MET A 99 18.64 -9.28 -7.25
N LYS A 100 17.34 -9.14 -7.00
CA LYS A 100 16.43 -8.10 -7.54
C LYS A 100 15.20 -7.88 -6.63
N SER A 101 15.39 -7.82 -5.32
CA SER A 101 14.25 -7.60 -4.40
C SER A 101 13.63 -6.22 -4.62
N LEU A 102 12.30 -6.17 -4.57
CA LEU A 102 11.51 -4.96 -4.70
C LEU A 102 11.76 -4.03 -3.52
N VAL A 103 11.46 -2.73 -3.68
CA VAL A 103 11.45 -1.80 -2.54
C VAL A 103 10.27 -2.21 -1.64
N PRO A 104 10.50 -2.61 -0.39
CA PRO A 104 9.43 -3.11 0.45
C PRO A 104 8.64 -1.98 1.09
N ALA A 105 7.42 -2.31 1.49
CA ALA A 105 6.65 -1.52 2.42
C ALA A 105 7.47 -1.22 3.69
N LYS A 106 7.43 0.02 4.15
CA LYS A 106 8.22 0.49 5.30
C LYS A 106 7.41 0.37 6.58
N GLU A 107 8.06 0.01 7.68
CA GLU A 107 7.41 0.01 9.00
C GLU A 107 7.09 1.47 9.39
N VAL A 108 5.83 1.70 9.77
CA VAL A 108 5.29 3.01 10.18
C VAL A 108 5.02 3.03 11.68
N TYR A 109 4.54 1.91 12.22
CA TYR A 109 4.25 1.73 13.64
C TYR A 109 4.51 0.27 14.05
N SER A 110 4.87 0.07 15.31
CA SER A 110 5.21 -1.24 15.86
C SER A 110 5.10 -1.20 17.37
N ASP A 111 4.33 -2.12 17.95
CA ASP A 111 4.25 -2.33 19.39
C ASP A 111 4.08 -3.83 19.73
N GLU A 112 3.62 -4.12 20.94
CA GLU A 112 3.38 -5.48 21.42
C GLU A 112 2.11 -6.12 20.84
N LYS A 113 1.23 -5.35 20.19
CA LYS A 113 -0.09 -5.78 19.70
C LYS A 113 -0.16 -5.85 18.19
N ILE A 114 0.48 -4.94 17.47
CA ILE A 114 0.45 -4.90 16.01
C ILE A 114 1.75 -4.33 15.42
N ARG A 115 1.87 -4.51 14.11
CA ARG A 115 2.81 -3.79 13.25
C ARG A 115 2.07 -3.18 12.08
N VAL A 116 2.43 -1.96 11.72
CA VAL A 116 1.86 -1.26 10.56
C VAL A 116 2.96 -0.99 9.56
N TYR A 117 2.74 -1.40 8.32
CA TYR A 117 3.61 -1.12 7.19
C TYR A 117 2.87 -0.26 6.17
N GLY A 118 3.59 0.63 5.48
CA GLY A 118 3.01 1.47 4.44
C GLY A 118 3.87 1.53 3.18
N TYR A 119 3.22 1.61 2.04
CA TYR A 119 3.84 1.74 0.72
C TYR A 119 3.02 2.71 -0.15
N THR A 120 3.66 3.75 -0.67
CA THR A 120 3.04 4.69 -1.60
C THR A 120 2.98 4.04 -2.98
N SER A 121 1.82 4.06 -3.62
CA SER A 121 1.53 3.34 -4.85
C SER A 121 0.65 4.20 -5.76
N HIS A 122 0.08 3.58 -6.78
CA HIS A 122 -0.95 4.18 -7.62
C HIS A 122 -2.09 3.18 -7.84
N HIS A 123 -3.32 3.65 -7.87
CA HIS A 123 -4.49 2.83 -8.17
C HIS A 123 -4.96 3.09 -9.59
N ILE A 124 -4.84 2.08 -10.46
CA ILE A 124 -5.33 2.15 -11.85
C ILE A 124 -6.84 1.97 -11.82
N GLU A 125 -7.58 3.02 -12.18
CA GLU A 125 -9.04 3.02 -12.15
C GLU A 125 -9.65 2.01 -13.14
N SER A 126 -9.04 1.88 -14.32
CA SER A 126 -9.49 0.98 -15.39
C SER A 126 -8.33 0.17 -15.96
N LEU A 127 -8.18 -1.06 -15.44
CA LEU A 127 -7.17 -2.01 -15.95
C LEU A 127 -7.40 -2.33 -17.44
N LYS A 128 -8.65 -2.28 -17.91
CA LYS A 128 -8.99 -2.49 -19.32
C LYS A 128 -8.42 -1.38 -20.19
N GLU A 129 -8.68 -0.12 -19.86
CA GLU A 129 -8.14 1.03 -20.60
C GLU A 129 -6.62 1.04 -20.55
N PHE A 130 -6.04 0.80 -19.36
CA PHE A 130 -4.59 0.70 -19.21
C PHE A 130 -3.99 -0.39 -20.10
N ASN A 131 -4.62 -1.57 -20.21
CA ASN A 131 -4.13 -2.65 -21.06
C ASN A 131 -4.34 -2.38 -22.56
N GLU A 132 -5.43 -1.72 -22.96
CA GLU A 132 -5.67 -1.28 -24.34
C GLU A 132 -4.58 -0.28 -24.79
N ILE A 133 -4.26 0.65 -23.90
CA ILE A 133 -3.15 1.59 -24.00
C ILE A 133 -1.84 0.79 -24.08
N ALA A 134 -1.47 0.00 -23.07
CA ALA A 134 -0.21 -0.73 -23.00
C ALA A 134 0.04 -1.69 -24.18
N SER A 135 -0.99 -2.35 -24.70
CA SER A 135 -0.89 -3.26 -25.84
C SER A 135 -0.70 -2.54 -27.18
N SER A 136 -0.97 -1.24 -27.25
CA SER A 136 -0.87 -0.43 -28.47
C SER A 136 0.51 0.21 -28.67
N PHE A 137 1.49 0.00 -27.79
CA PHE A 137 2.70 0.84 -27.74
C PHE A 137 4.02 0.15 -28.07
N PRO A 138 4.81 0.72 -29.00
CA PRO A 138 6.22 0.33 -29.20
C PRO A 138 7.17 0.90 -28.14
N SER A 139 6.81 1.97 -27.41
CA SER A 139 7.66 2.55 -26.36
C SER A 139 6.86 3.39 -25.34
N ILE A 140 6.59 2.81 -24.17
CA ILE A 140 6.05 3.56 -23.03
C ILE A 140 7.22 4.24 -22.32
N THR A 141 7.20 5.56 -22.20
CA THR A 141 8.04 6.27 -21.23
C THR A 141 7.15 6.67 -20.07
N THR A 142 6.93 5.74 -19.16
CA THR A 142 6.14 5.95 -17.97
C THR A 142 6.93 6.79 -16.97
N GLY A 143 6.41 7.98 -16.69
CA GLY A 143 6.71 8.66 -15.42
C GLY A 143 5.92 7.96 -14.33
N TRP A 144 6.49 6.90 -13.75
CA TRP A 144 5.86 6.23 -12.61
C TRP A 144 6.07 7.07 -11.34
N PRO A 145 5.06 7.19 -10.47
CA PRO A 145 5.30 7.53 -9.07
C PRO A 145 6.18 6.49 -8.37
N ASP A 146 6.24 5.25 -8.88
CA ASP A 146 7.14 4.18 -8.42
C ASP A 146 8.53 4.15 -9.10
N SER A 147 8.91 5.20 -9.83
CA SER A 147 10.33 5.32 -10.17
C SER A 147 11.10 5.52 -8.86
N PRO A 148 12.13 4.72 -8.53
CA PRO A 148 12.96 4.92 -7.33
C PRO A 148 13.67 6.29 -7.28
N TYR A 149 13.44 7.13 -8.29
CA TYR A 149 13.96 8.48 -8.46
C TYR A 149 12.88 9.59 -8.50
N HIS A 150 11.58 9.31 -8.30
CA HIS A 150 10.55 10.37 -8.28
C HIS A 150 9.89 10.60 -6.93
N THR A 151 10.09 11.82 -6.45
CA THR A 151 9.57 12.49 -5.27
C THR A 151 8.09 12.86 -5.40
N GLY A 152 7.24 11.91 -5.79
CA GLY A 152 5.79 12.12 -5.76
C GLY A 152 5.33 12.19 -4.30
N VAL A 153 5.08 13.38 -3.79
CA VAL A 153 4.51 13.56 -2.46
C VAL A 153 3.01 13.29 -2.57
N LEU A 154 2.50 12.33 -1.79
CA LEU A 154 1.05 12.13 -1.66
C LEU A 154 0.39 13.43 -1.22
N SER A 155 -0.86 13.68 -1.62
CA SER A 155 -1.66 14.80 -1.07
C SER A 155 -1.74 14.74 0.45
N TRP A 156 -1.82 13.53 1.00
CA TRP A 156 -1.65 13.27 2.44
C TRP A 156 -0.17 13.18 2.80
N VAL A 157 0.49 14.33 2.93
CA VAL A 157 1.95 14.43 3.15
C VAL A 157 2.39 13.79 4.47
N THR A 158 1.59 13.93 5.51
CA THR A 158 1.87 13.53 6.91
C THR A 158 1.37 12.13 7.26
N TRP A 159 1.00 11.32 6.27
CA TRP A 159 0.33 10.03 6.49
C TRP A 159 1.08 9.10 7.46
N LYS A 160 2.41 9.14 7.47
CA LYS A 160 3.20 8.30 8.38
C LYS A 160 3.08 8.77 9.82
N GLU A 161 3.24 10.07 10.04
CA GLU A 161 3.13 10.71 11.34
C GLU A 161 1.71 10.54 11.89
N ASP A 162 0.70 10.76 11.05
CA ASP A 162 -0.71 10.64 11.40
C ASP A 162 -1.05 9.20 11.77
N ILE A 163 -0.71 8.20 10.94
CA ILE A 163 -0.92 6.78 11.28
C ILE A 163 -0.19 6.42 12.57
N ASN A 164 1.06 6.86 12.74
CA ASN A 164 1.81 6.57 13.96
C ASN A 164 1.10 7.14 15.20
N LEU A 165 0.59 8.37 15.12
CA LEU A 165 -0.17 9.01 16.20
C LEU A 165 -1.48 8.27 16.49
N ILE A 166 -2.27 8.00 15.45
CA ILE A 166 -3.53 7.27 15.52
C ILE A 166 -3.34 5.92 16.22
N MET A 167 -2.29 5.17 15.86
CA MET A 167 -2.00 3.86 16.47
C MET A 167 -1.55 3.98 17.93
N ARG A 168 -0.86 5.04 18.32
CA ARG A 168 -0.49 5.29 19.74
C ARG A 168 -1.70 5.61 20.62
N GLU A 169 -2.69 6.31 20.05
CA GLU A 169 -3.89 6.73 20.76
C GLU A 169 -4.99 5.66 20.77
N ALA A 170 -4.91 4.69 19.86
CA ALA A 170 -5.81 3.55 19.80
C ALA A 170 -5.68 2.65 21.04
N LEU A 171 -6.73 2.63 21.86
CA LEU A 171 -6.87 1.65 22.93
C LEU A 171 -7.60 0.43 22.39
N PRO A 172 -7.02 -0.79 22.42
CA PRO A 172 -7.76 -1.96 21.97
C PRO A 172 -9.00 -2.18 22.83
N PRO A 173 -10.04 -2.82 22.27
CA PRO A 173 -11.20 -3.22 23.06
C PRO A 173 -10.71 -4.03 24.26
N THR A 174 -11.01 -3.56 25.46
CA THR A 174 -10.79 -4.34 26.68
C THR A 174 -11.54 -5.64 26.50
N SER A 175 -10.81 -6.76 26.39
CA SER A 175 -11.40 -8.09 26.42
C SER A 175 -12.11 -8.25 27.76
N THR A 176 -13.41 -7.97 27.77
CA THR A 176 -14.29 -8.49 28.81
C THR A 176 -14.40 -9.98 28.56
N MET A 177 -13.46 -10.74 29.13
CA MET A 177 -13.69 -12.17 29.34
C MET A 177 -14.71 -12.30 30.49
N PRO A 178 -15.79 -13.06 30.30
CA PRO A 178 -16.67 -13.48 31.39
C PRO A 178 -15.96 -14.44 32.37
#